data_AF-A0A969PVF2-F1
#
_entry.id   AF-A0A969PVF2-F1
#
_cell.length_a   1.000
_cell.length_b   1.000
_cell.length_c   1.000
_cell.angle_alpha   90.00
_cell.angle_beta   90.00
_cell.angle_gamma   90.00
#
_symmetry.space_group_name_H-M   'P 1'
#
loop_
_entity.id
_entity.type
_entity.pdbx_description
1 polymer ?
#
loop_
_entity_poly.entity_id
_entity_poly.type
_entity_poly.pdbx_seq_one_letter_code
_entity_poly.pdbx_strand_id
1 'polypeptide(L)'
;MNELTAKSLDRILSSQNYTVETVNDGQTAWELVEVFPYDLLVLDATLPRLDGISLCRQIRTGGKTLPILMLARADNSQNGVAGLDAGADDYLLKPIDSQELLARVRALLRRGSGIALPILKWGDLSLDPSTYEVTYGERSLSLTPKEYAILELFLRNPRRVFSCGAILDRLWEFEKIPGENAVRTHVKELRYKLKATGAPGDLIETVYGIGYRLKELETIPSFQITEDAGEIIQQQTLAAVTEIWKRFQSRINEQIEVLEQATQALLQEFPDRQLREKAEQEAHTLAGALGTFGLTKGSQLARKIEQLLQADRFWEDKKVIQLEKLVRALRDEIARASETTVSQTTMVQDERSFLLIADSDRQLAENIFQEAESWGMEAAIATSLSIAREIVENRMPNVVLLDPSLSDSSEDSFRFITELTRQIPRIPVLIFSFQDSLKERLEVVRSGGCAFLQKSMLPAQVLKAIAQVLHRGEPPDGKVMVVDDDPKIRAILRTLLEPWGLKVTTLDNPRRFWETLEAVVPN
;
A
#
# COMPACT_ATOMS: atom_id res chain seq x y z
N MET A 1 16.28 -19.64 -20.75
CA MET A 1 14.87 -20.10 -20.77
C MET A 1 14.28 -19.74 -22.12
N ASN A 2 13.35 -20.54 -22.69
CA ASN A 2 12.67 -20.13 -23.93
C ASN A 2 11.81 -18.88 -23.66
N GLU A 3 11.91 -17.87 -24.52
CA GLU A 3 11.27 -16.56 -24.34
C GLU A 3 9.73 -16.63 -24.16
N LEU A 4 9.09 -17.61 -24.81
CA LEU A 4 7.67 -17.90 -24.65
C LEU A 4 7.32 -18.38 -23.23
N THR A 5 8.16 -19.23 -22.64
CA THR A 5 7.97 -19.73 -21.26
C THR A 5 8.18 -18.61 -20.25
N ALA A 6 9.17 -17.75 -20.48
CA ALA A 6 9.44 -16.57 -19.65
C ALA A 6 8.22 -15.64 -19.60
N LYS A 7 7.67 -15.29 -20.77
CA LYS A 7 6.48 -14.43 -20.88
C LYS A 7 5.23 -15.06 -20.26
N SER A 8 5.04 -16.37 -20.40
CA SER A 8 3.94 -17.08 -19.75
C SER A 8 4.06 -17.06 -18.22
N LEU A 9 5.26 -17.30 -17.69
CA LEU A 9 5.52 -17.25 -16.25
C LEU A 9 5.32 -15.86 -15.67
N ASP A 10 5.87 -14.85 -16.32
CA ASP A 10 5.67 -13.45 -15.96
C ASP A 10 4.18 -13.12 -15.91
N ARG A 11 3.42 -13.44 -16.96
CA ARG A 11 1.97 -13.20 -16.97
C ARG A 11 1.22 -13.90 -15.82
N ILE A 12 1.54 -15.16 -15.54
CA ILE A 12 0.87 -15.93 -14.47
C ILE A 12 1.20 -15.33 -13.10
N LEU A 13 2.47 -15.04 -12.82
CA LEU A 13 2.91 -14.55 -11.52
C LEU A 13 2.52 -13.08 -11.31
N SER A 14 2.67 -12.23 -12.31
CA SER A 14 2.26 -10.83 -12.26
C SER A 14 0.74 -10.69 -12.08
N SER A 15 -0.08 -11.63 -12.60
CA SER A 15 -1.53 -11.66 -12.32
C SER A 15 -1.88 -11.89 -10.84
N GLN A 16 -0.95 -12.45 -10.07
CA GLN A 16 -1.07 -12.69 -8.63
C GLN A 16 -0.37 -11.62 -7.78
N ASN A 17 -0.03 -10.47 -8.38
CA ASN A 17 0.67 -9.33 -7.76
C ASN A 17 2.12 -9.62 -7.31
N TYR A 18 2.77 -10.64 -7.86
CA TYR A 18 4.22 -10.78 -7.70
C TYR A 18 4.96 -9.78 -8.60
N THR A 19 6.09 -9.25 -8.12
CA THR A 19 7.01 -8.49 -8.96
C THR A 19 7.98 -9.47 -9.59
N VAL A 20 7.96 -9.59 -10.92
CA VAL A 20 8.73 -10.59 -11.65
C VAL A 20 9.83 -9.90 -12.45
N GLU A 21 11.06 -10.37 -12.27
CA GLU A 21 12.19 -10.00 -13.11
C GLU A 21 12.60 -11.23 -13.94
N THR A 22 12.79 -11.04 -15.24
CA THR A 22 13.13 -12.14 -16.16
C THR A 22 14.50 -11.92 -16.79
N VAL A 23 15.32 -12.98 -16.78
CA VAL A 23 16.62 -13.04 -17.45
C VAL A 23 16.74 -14.31 -18.28
N ASN A 24 17.54 -14.24 -19.34
CA ASN A 24 17.56 -15.27 -20.36
C ASN A 24 18.71 -16.27 -20.22
N ASP A 25 19.69 -16.02 -19.34
CA ASP A 25 20.89 -16.83 -19.16
C ASP A 25 21.35 -16.86 -17.69
N GLY A 26 22.09 -17.92 -17.33
CA GLY A 26 22.47 -18.15 -15.93
C GLY A 26 23.57 -17.23 -15.41
N GLN A 27 24.42 -16.69 -16.28
CA GLN A 27 25.49 -15.78 -15.86
C GLN A 27 24.92 -14.45 -15.38
N THR A 28 23.96 -13.89 -16.13
CA THR A 28 23.23 -12.69 -15.70
C THR A 28 22.42 -12.97 -14.43
N ALA A 29 21.77 -14.14 -14.34
CA ALA A 29 21.03 -14.52 -13.14
C ALA A 29 21.94 -14.61 -11.89
N TRP A 30 23.15 -15.13 -12.03
CA TRP A 30 24.15 -15.15 -10.95
C TRP A 30 24.50 -13.74 -10.48
N GLU A 31 24.87 -12.87 -11.41
CA GLU A 31 25.25 -11.48 -11.13
C GLU A 31 24.12 -10.72 -10.42
N LEU A 32 22.87 -10.94 -10.82
CA LEU A 32 21.70 -10.36 -10.15
C LEU A 32 21.49 -10.94 -8.76
N VAL A 33 21.51 -12.27 -8.61
CA VAL A 33 21.31 -12.92 -7.31
C VAL A 33 22.41 -12.54 -6.33
N GLU A 34 23.64 -12.26 -6.78
CA GLU A 34 24.73 -11.76 -5.94
C GLU A 34 24.39 -10.43 -5.28
N VAL A 35 23.71 -9.55 -6.01
CA VAL A 35 23.56 -8.14 -5.66
C VAL A 35 22.17 -7.82 -5.09
N PHE A 36 21.12 -8.52 -5.52
CA PHE A 36 19.73 -8.25 -5.14
C PHE A 36 19.16 -9.30 -4.19
N PRO A 37 18.38 -8.88 -3.16
CA PRO A 37 17.64 -9.80 -2.32
C PRO A 37 16.33 -10.19 -3.02
N TYR A 38 16.32 -11.34 -3.68
CA TYR A 38 15.09 -11.94 -4.20
C TYR A 38 14.40 -12.78 -3.11
N ASP A 39 13.08 -12.93 -3.20
CA ASP A 39 12.31 -13.81 -2.30
C ASP A 39 12.20 -15.24 -2.83
N LEU A 40 12.30 -15.42 -4.15
CA LEU A 40 12.25 -16.71 -4.85
C LEU A 40 12.96 -16.59 -6.20
N LEU A 41 13.76 -17.61 -6.53
CA LEU A 41 14.32 -17.78 -7.87
C LEU A 41 13.61 -18.92 -8.60
N VAL A 42 12.98 -18.62 -9.74
CA VAL A 42 12.44 -19.65 -10.64
C VAL A 42 13.46 -19.90 -11.75
N LEU A 43 14.07 -21.08 -11.77
CA LEU A 43 15.27 -21.34 -12.55
C LEU A 43 15.08 -22.49 -13.54
N ASP A 44 15.26 -22.22 -14.83
CA ASP A 44 15.28 -23.25 -15.86
C ASP A 44 16.53 -24.14 -15.71
N ALA A 45 16.36 -25.46 -15.67
CA ALA A 45 17.49 -26.38 -15.58
C ALA A 45 18.46 -26.20 -16.77
N THR A 46 17.91 -25.87 -17.94
CA THR A 46 18.70 -25.60 -19.16
C THR A 46 18.75 -24.10 -19.42
N LEU A 47 19.91 -23.48 -19.14
CA LEU A 47 20.19 -22.08 -19.44
C LEU A 47 21.46 -21.95 -20.28
N PRO A 48 21.54 -20.95 -21.18
CA PRO A 48 22.78 -20.62 -21.88
C PRO A 48 23.80 -19.98 -20.92
N ARG A 49 25.09 -20.05 -21.32
CA ARG A 49 26.29 -19.55 -20.60
C ARG A 49 26.60 -20.29 -19.30
N LEU A 50 25.68 -20.28 -18.34
CA LEU A 50 25.75 -21.03 -17.09
C LEU A 50 24.43 -21.78 -16.96
N ASP A 51 24.48 -23.11 -16.87
CA ASP A 51 23.28 -23.91 -16.74
C ASP A 51 22.64 -23.74 -15.34
N GLY A 52 21.33 -23.95 -15.25
CA GLY A 52 20.59 -23.67 -14.03
C GLY A 52 20.97 -24.57 -12.86
N ILE A 53 21.42 -25.80 -13.13
CA ILE A 53 21.85 -26.74 -12.09
C ILE A 53 23.19 -26.27 -11.49
N SER A 54 24.14 -25.90 -12.35
CA SER A 54 25.42 -25.32 -11.93
C SER A 54 25.24 -23.99 -11.18
N LEU A 55 24.35 -23.12 -11.65
CA LEU A 55 24.00 -21.89 -10.96
C LEU A 55 23.42 -22.15 -9.56
N CYS A 56 22.47 -23.08 -9.44
CA CYS A 56 21.90 -23.48 -8.16
C CYS A 56 22.98 -23.92 -7.17
N ARG A 57 23.89 -24.80 -7.64
CA ARG A 57 25.02 -25.27 -6.82
C ARG A 57 25.94 -24.12 -6.39
N GLN A 58 26.20 -23.17 -7.28
CA GLN A 58 27.03 -22.00 -6.98
C GLN A 58 26.38 -21.10 -5.92
N ILE A 59 25.07 -20.82 -6.03
CA ILE A 59 24.29 -20.07 -5.01
C ILE A 59 24.37 -20.74 -3.64
N ARG A 60 24.22 -22.06 -3.59
CA ARG A 60 24.29 -22.82 -2.33
C ARG A 60 25.69 -22.87 -1.74
N THR A 61 26.72 -23.01 -2.58
CA THR A 61 28.12 -22.97 -2.14
C THR A 61 28.50 -21.59 -1.58
N GLY A 62 27.88 -20.52 -2.10
CA GLY A 62 27.98 -19.17 -1.57
C GLY A 62 27.21 -18.91 -0.25
N GLY A 63 26.58 -19.94 0.34
CA GLY A 63 25.89 -19.84 1.63
C GLY A 63 24.52 -19.16 1.58
N LYS A 64 23.94 -18.93 0.40
CA LYS A 64 22.64 -18.25 0.27
C LYS A 64 21.47 -19.21 0.49
N THR A 65 20.49 -18.76 1.28
CA THR A 65 19.26 -19.50 1.63
C THR A 65 18.05 -19.14 0.78
N LEU A 66 18.23 -18.32 -0.26
CA LEU A 66 17.20 -17.95 -1.24
C LEU A 66 16.44 -19.19 -1.74
N PRO A 67 15.10 -19.26 -1.65
CA PRO A 67 14.33 -20.35 -2.23
C PRO A 67 14.53 -20.46 -3.75
N ILE A 68 14.75 -21.67 -4.26
CA ILE A 68 14.96 -21.95 -5.69
C ILE A 68 13.95 -23.01 -6.16
N LEU A 69 13.09 -22.64 -7.11
CA LEU A 69 12.21 -23.56 -7.86
C LEU A 69 12.85 -23.91 -9.21
N MET A 70 13.21 -25.16 -9.42
CA MET A 70 13.81 -25.60 -10.68
C MET A 70 12.75 -26.00 -11.72
N LEU A 71 12.88 -25.54 -12.96
CA LEU A 71 12.03 -25.95 -14.07
C LEU A 71 12.75 -26.98 -14.94
N ALA A 72 12.23 -28.19 -15.01
CA ALA A 72 12.75 -29.27 -15.84
C ALA A 72 11.80 -29.61 -16.99
N ARG A 73 12.30 -30.25 -18.05
CA ARG A 73 11.43 -30.75 -19.13
C ARG A 73 10.92 -32.15 -18.78
N ALA A 74 9.67 -32.46 -19.15
CA ALA A 74 9.09 -33.77 -18.89
C ALA A 74 9.87 -34.94 -19.54
N ASP A 75 10.51 -34.70 -20.69
CA ASP A 75 11.35 -35.68 -21.39
C ASP A 75 12.75 -35.86 -20.77
N ASN A 76 13.10 -35.04 -19.77
CA ASN A 76 14.33 -35.15 -19.01
C ASN A 76 14.07 -34.88 -17.52
N SER A 77 13.33 -35.78 -16.89
CA SER A 77 13.01 -35.73 -15.45
C SER A 77 14.25 -35.85 -14.55
N GLN A 78 15.37 -36.38 -15.07
CA GLN A 78 16.65 -36.45 -14.36
C GLN A 78 17.19 -35.05 -14.02
N ASN A 79 16.88 -34.03 -14.82
CA ASN A 79 17.27 -32.65 -14.52
C ASN A 79 16.58 -32.10 -13.27
N GLY A 80 15.36 -32.54 -12.96
CA GLY A 80 14.66 -32.16 -11.73
C GLY A 80 15.38 -32.72 -10.49
N VAL A 81 15.73 -34.01 -10.54
CA VAL A 81 16.50 -34.68 -9.48
C VAL A 81 17.87 -34.05 -9.31
N ALA A 82 18.61 -33.84 -10.41
CA ALA A 82 19.92 -33.19 -10.38
C ALA A 82 19.85 -31.74 -9.84
N GLY A 83 18.74 -31.05 -10.08
CA GLY A 83 18.45 -29.75 -9.48
C GLY A 83 18.30 -29.79 -7.97
N LEU A 84 17.53 -30.76 -7.46
CA LEU A 84 17.39 -30.98 -6.01
C LEU A 84 18.73 -31.35 -5.37
N ASP A 85 19.52 -32.23 -6.01
CA ASP A 85 20.87 -32.60 -5.55
C ASP A 85 21.85 -31.42 -5.56
N ALA A 86 21.63 -30.44 -6.44
CA ALA A 86 22.36 -29.17 -6.46
C ALA A 86 21.86 -28.15 -5.41
N GLY A 87 20.82 -28.50 -4.66
CA GLY A 87 20.26 -27.71 -3.56
C GLY A 87 19.06 -26.84 -3.92
N ALA A 88 18.36 -27.13 -5.02
CA ALA A 88 17.04 -26.54 -5.27
C ALA A 88 16.03 -27.03 -4.23
N ASP A 89 15.06 -26.19 -3.88
CA ASP A 89 14.08 -26.49 -2.82
C ASP A 89 12.86 -27.26 -3.34
N ASP A 90 12.57 -27.13 -4.64
CA ASP A 90 11.54 -27.87 -5.35
C ASP A 90 11.82 -27.86 -6.87
N TYR A 91 11.10 -28.69 -7.62
CA TYR A 91 11.11 -28.64 -9.09
C TYR A 91 9.71 -28.77 -9.70
N LEU A 92 9.57 -28.28 -10.93
CA LEU A 92 8.34 -28.32 -11.71
C LEU A 92 8.64 -28.77 -13.14
N LEU A 93 7.82 -29.67 -13.68
CA LEU A 93 7.96 -30.17 -15.05
C LEU A 93 7.25 -29.25 -16.05
N LYS A 94 7.85 -29.07 -17.22
CA LYS A 94 7.25 -28.40 -18.38
C LYS A 94 6.49 -29.43 -19.23
N PRO A 95 5.29 -29.10 -19.75
CA PRO A 95 4.62 -27.79 -19.71
C PRO A 95 4.05 -27.44 -18.33
N ILE A 96 4.14 -26.15 -17.99
CA ILE A 96 3.86 -25.66 -16.63
C ILE A 96 2.36 -25.52 -16.43
N ASP A 97 1.81 -26.25 -15.46
CA ASP A 97 0.46 -26.00 -14.97
C ASP A 97 0.44 -24.76 -14.06
N SER A 98 -0.47 -23.83 -14.34
CA SER A 98 -0.55 -22.56 -13.62
C SER A 98 -0.93 -22.73 -12.14
N GLN A 99 -1.79 -23.70 -11.80
CA GLN A 99 -2.19 -23.94 -10.41
C GLN A 99 -1.04 -24.59 -9.64
N GLU A 100 -0.34 -25.54 -10.26
CA GLU A 100 0.81 -26.21 -9.68
C GLU A 100 1.97 -25.23 -9.44
N LEU A 101 2.30 -24.39 -10.42
CA LEU A 101 3.31 -23.34 -10.28
C LEU A 101 2.99 -22.43 -9.09
N LEU A 102 1.77 -21.89 -9.04
CA LEU A 102 1.38 -20.96 -7.98
C LEU A 102 1.38 -21.63 -6.61
N ALA A 103 0.98 -22.91 -6.52
CA ALA A 103 1.04 -23.66 -5.27
C ALA A 103 2.48 -23.84 -4.75
N ARG A 104 3.41 -24.20 -5.64
CA ARG A 104 4.83 -24.38 -5.28
C ARG A 104 5.50 -23.05 -4.92
N VAL A 105 5.25 -21.99 -5.69
CA VAL A 105 5.72 -20.63 -5.40
C VAL A 105 5.28 -20.20 -4.00
N ARG A 106 3.99 -20.35 -3.65
CA ARG A 106 3.48 -20.06 -2.31
C ARG A 106 4.17 -20.89 -1.22
N ALA A 107 4.32 -22.20 -1.46
CA ALA A 107 4.94 -23.10 -0.49
C ALA A 107 6.40 -22.75 -0.21
N LEU A 108 7.15 -22.34 -1.24
CA LEU A 108 8.55 -21.94 -1.14
C LEU A 108 8.72 -20.58 -0.46
N LEU A 109 7.91 -19.58 -0.83
CA LEU A 109 7.94 -18.27 -0.20
C LEU A 109 7.62 -18.36 1.31
N ARG A 110 6.68 -19.23 1.72
CA ARG A 110 6.41 -19.51 3.14
C ARG A 110 7.61 -20.08 3.88
N ARG A 111 8.47 -20.87 3.22
CA ARG A 111 9.66 -21.50 3.82
C ARG A 111 10.85 -20.55 3.89
N GLY A 112 11.02 -19.68 2.90
CA GLY A 112 12.18 -18.79 2.78
C GLY A 112 12.14 -17.54 3.66
N SER A 113 10.94 -17.04 3.99
CA SER A 113 10.80 -15.75 4.66
C SER A 113 10.71 -15.83 6.19
N GLY A 114 10.37 -16.97 6.79
CA GLY A 114 9.93 -17.01 8.19
C GLY A 114 8.71 -16.12 8.49
N ILE A 115 8.16 -15.44 7.47
CA ILE A 115 7.06 -14.49 7.54
C ILE A 115 5.89 -15.16 6.82
N ALA A 116 4.94 -15.66 7.60
CA ALA A 116 3.64 -16.05 7.09
C ALA A 116 2.98 -14.85 6.40
N LEU A 117 2.32 -15.08 5.25
CA LEU A 117 1.40 -14.08 4.71
C LEU A 117 0.41 -13.73 5.84
N PRO A 118 0.24 -12.43 6.19
CA PRO A 118 -0.57 -12.08 7.35
C PRO A 118 -1.99 -12.60 7.14
N ILE A 119 -2.50 -13.33 8.14
CA ILE A 119 -3.90 -13.75 8.20
C ILE A 119 -4.75 -12.48 8.13
N LEU A 120 -5.57 -12.36 7.09
CA LEU A 120 -6.40 -11.19 6.88
C LEU A 120 -7.60 -11.29 7.84
N LYS A 121 -7.77 -10.29 8.71
CA LYS A 121 -8.83 -10.28 9.73
C LYS A 121 -9.76 -9.07 9.60
N TRP A 122 -11.05 -9.29 9.87
CA TRP A 122 -12.05 -8.22 9.99
C TRP A 122 -13.13 -8.63 11.01
N GLY A 123 -12.99 -8.14 12.25
CA GLY A 123 -13.74 -8.68 13.39
C GLY A 123 -13.41 -10.15 13.60
N ASP A 124 -14.46 -10.98 13.74
CA ASP A 124 -14.31 -12.43 13.87
C ASP A 124 -14.02 -13.14 12.54
N LEU A 125 -14.08 -12.44 11.40
CA LEU A 125 -13.75 -13.01 10.10
C LEU A 125 -12.22 -13.12 9.95
N SER A 126 -11.74 -14.30 9.59
CA SER A 126 -10.34 -14.52 9.26
C SER A 126 -10.18 -15.31 7.96
N LEU A 127 -9.19 -14.93 7.16
CA LEU A 127 -8.82 -15.60 5.91
C LEU A 127 -7.31 -15.78 5.92
N ASP A 128 -6.86 -17.02 5.78
CA ASP A 128 -5.44 -17.37 5.67
C ASP A 128 -5.06 -17.55 4.18
N PRO A 129 -4.30 -16.61 3.58
CA PRO A 129 -3.92 -16.71 2.17
C PRO A 129 -2.97 -17.87 1.88
N SER A 130 -2.37 -18.47 2.91
CA SER A 130 -1.42 -19.57 2.79
C SER A 130 -2.11 -20.95 2.77
N THR A 131 -3.25 -21.08 3.45
CA THR A 131 -4.03 -22.34 3.52
C THR A 131 -5.34 -22.28 2.73
N TYR A 132 -5.77 -21.11 2.26
CA TYR A 132 -7.10 -20.85 1.69
C TYR A 132 -8.24 -21.11 2.68
N GLU A 133 -7.94 -21.23 3.97
CA GLU A 133 -8.96 -21.39 5.00
C GLU A 133 -9.60 -20.05 5.32
N VAL A 134 -10.92 -20.07 5.42
CA VAL A 134 -11.72 -18.91 5.85
C VAL A 134 -12.51 -19.35 7.07
N THR A 135 -12.49 -18.55 8.12
CA THR A 135 -13.29 -18.80 9.33
C THR A 135 -14.03 -17.54 9.75
N TYR A 136 -15.15 -17.72 10.42
CA TYR A 136 -15.82 -16.67 11.18
C TYR A 136 -15.94 -17.14 12.63
N GLY A 137 -15.18 -16.52 13.54
CA GLY A 137 -14.93 -17.05 14.88
C GLY A 137 -14.21 -18.41 14.77
N GLU A 138 -14.77 -19.43 15.42
CA GLU A 138 -14.25 -20.80 15.36
C GLU A 138 -14.83 -21.66 14.22
N ARG A 139 -15.72 -21.10 13.39
CA ARG A 139 -16.43 -21.86 12.35
C ARG A 139 -15.79 -21.69 10.99
N SER A 140 -15.38 -22.80 10.37
CA SER A 140 -14.84 -22.83 9.01
C SER A 140 -15.93 -22.54 7.96
N LEU A 141 -15.53 -21.80 6.92
CA LEU A 141 -16.38 -21.35 5.83
C LEU A 141 -15.86 -21.90 4.50
N SER A 142 -16.67 -22.75 3.85
CA SER A 142 -16.32 -23.32 2.54
C SER A 142 -16.77 -22.40 1.40
N LEU A 143 -15.80 -21.76 0.74
CA LEU A 143 -16.03 -20.82 -0.36
C LEU A 143 -15.65 -21.41 -1.72
N THR A 144 -16.37 -21.00 -2.76
CA THR A 144 -15.93 -21.25 -4.16
C THR A 144 -14.77 -20.32 -4.52
N PRO A 145 -13.97 -20.61 -5.57
CA PRO A 145 -12.82 -19.77 -5.94
C PRO A 145 -13.17 -18.30 -6.17
N LYS A 146 -14.35 -18.00 -6.75
CA LYS A 146 -14.80 -16.62 -6.97
C LYS A 146 -15.28 -15.95 -5.69
N GLU A 147 -15.96 -16.67 -4.82
CA GLU A 147 -16.35 -16.15 -3.50
C GLU A 147 -15.13 -15.83 -2.63
N TYR A 148 -14.13 -16.72 -2.64
CA TYR A 148 -12.85 -16.51 -1.96
C TYR A 148 -12.14 -15.25 -2.49
N ALA A 149 -12.00 -15.14 -3.82
CA ALA A 149 -11.31 -14.00 -4.43
C ALA A 149 -12.02 -12.65 -4.15
N ILE A 150 -13.35 -12.65 -4.12
CA ILE A 150 -14.15 -11.47 -3.73
C ILE A 150 -13.91 -11.14 -2.26
N LEU A 151 -13.90 -12.13 -1.36
CA LEU A 151 -13.68 -11.92 0.05
C LEU A 151 -12.27 -11.40 0.34
N GLU A 152 -11.25 -12.01 -0.27
CA GLU A 152 -9.86 -11.58 -0.17
C GLU A 152 -9.68 -10.15 -0.68
N LEU A 153 -10.32 -9.79 -1.80
CA LEU A 153 -10.30 -8.44 -2.35
C LEU A 153 -10.77 -7.40 -1.31
N PHE A 154 -11.87 -7.68 -0.61
CA PHE A 154 -12.37 -6.77 0.42
C PHE A 154 -11.47 -6.75 1.66
N LEU A 155 -10.99 -7.91 2.12
CA LEU A 155 -10.12 -8.00 3.30
C LEU A 155 -8.76 -7.33 3.11
N ARG A 156 -8.22 -7.31 1.89
CA ARG A 156 -7.00 -6.57 1.54
C ARG A 156 -7.23 -5.06 1.36
N ASN A 157 -8.47 -4.65 1.18
CA ASN A 157 -8.85 -3.25 0.95
C ASN A 157 -10.00 -2.87 1.91
N PRO A 158 -9.78 -2.95 3.23
CA PRO A 158 -10.83 -2.66 4.20
C PRO A 158 -11.34 -1.22 3.98
N ARG A 159 -12.65 -1.03 4.16
CA ARG A 159 -13.37 0.25 3.99
C ARG A 159 -13.51 0.78 2.56
N ARG A 160 -12.81 0.21 1.56
CA ARG A 160 -12.95 0.61 0.15
C ARG A 160 -14.24 0.07 -0.47
N VAL A 161 -14.93 0.92 -1.24
CA VAL A 161 -16.08 0.52 -2.07
C VAL A 161 -15.61 0.07 -3.45
N PHE A 162 -16.09 -1.09 -3.89
CA PHE A 162 -15.86 -1.60 -5.24
C PHE A 162 -17.16 -1.70 -6.02
N SER A 163 -17.22 -1.06 -7.19
CA SER A 163 -18.33 -1.22 -8.14
C SER A 163 -18.35 -2.63 -8.74
N CYS A 164 -19.50 -3.06 -9.26
CA CYS A 164 -19.61 -4.35 -9.94
C CYS A 164 -18.59 -4.48 -11.07
N GLY A 165 -18.47 -3.45 -11.92
CA GLY A 165 -17.42 -3.36 -12.95
C GLY A 165 -16.00 -3.47 -12.38
N ALA A 166 -15.67 -2.76 -11.30
CA ALA A 166 -14.33 -2.83 -10.71
C ALA A 166 -13.99 -4.19 -10.08
N ILE A 167 -14.98 -4.90 -9.53
CA ILE A 167 -14.80 -6.28 -9.05
C ILE A 167 -14.61 -7.21 -10.24
N LEU A 168 -15.37 -6.99 -11.31
CA LEU A 168 -15.35 -7.80 -12.52
C LEU A 168 -14.03 -7.67 -13.28
N ASP A 169 -13.56 -6.46 -13.54
CA ASP A 169 -12.30 -6.16 -14.22
C ASP A 169 -11.08 -6.74 -13.47
N ARG A 170 -11.20 -6.88 -12.15
CA ARG A 170 -10.10 -7.31 -11.29
C ARG A 170 -10.07 -8.81 -11.05
N LEU A 171 -11.22 -9.47 -11.14
CA LEU A 171 -11.36 -10.88 -10.75
C LEU A 171 -11.77 -11.81 -11.91
N TRP A 172 -12.15 -11.32 -13.09
CA TRP A 172 -12.50 -12.14 -14.26
C TRP A 172 -11.53 -11.96 -15.43
N GLU A 173 -11.20 -13.06 -16.11
CA GLU A 173 -10.31 -13.09 -17.27
C GLU A 173 -11.06 -12.80 -18.58
N PHE A 174 -10.36 -12.24 -19.56
CA PHE A 174 -10.91 -11.63 -20.79
C PHE A 174 -11.64 -12.60 -21.76
N GLU A 175 -11.54 -13.92 -21.59
CA GLU A 175 -12.02 -14.86 -22.61
C GLU A 175 -13.53 -15.15 -22.55
N LYS A 176 -14.19 -14.93 -21.40
CA LYS A 176 -15.66 -14.92 -21.26
C LYS A 176 -16.06 -14.06 -20.05
N ILE A 177 -16.11 -12.76 -20.25
CA ILE A 177 -16.54 -11.81 -19.22
C ILE A 177 -18.06 -11.99 -19.01
N PRO A 178 -18.52 -12.47 -17.84
CA PRO A 178 -19.94 -12.48 -17.56
C PRO A 178 -20.45 -11.04 -17.37
N GLY A 179 -21.76 -10.79 -17.39
CA GLY A 179 -22.28 -9.47 -17.01
C GLY A 179 -22.05 -9.18 -15.52
N GLU A 180 -22.21 -7.92 -15.10
CA GLU A 180 -22.17 -7.51 -13.68
C GLU A 180 -23.08 -8.34 -12.76
N ASN A 181 -24.12 -8.96 -13.32
CA ASN A 181 -25.01 -9.89 -12.62
C ASN A 181 -24.27 -11.09 -12.01
N ALA A 182 -23.15 -11.55 -12.58
CA ALA A 182 -22.36 -12.63 -11.98
C ALA A 182 -21.72 -12.19 -10.67
N VAL A 183 -21.17 -10.97 -10.61
CA VAL A 183 -20.63 -10.39 -9.36
C VAL A 183 -21.73 -10.32 -8.30
N ARG A 184 -22.93 -9.83 -8.68
CA ARG A 184 -24.09 -9.75 -7.77
C ARG A 184 -24.48 -11.12 -7.22
N THR A 185 -24.47 -12.16 -8.05
CA THR A 185 -24.74 -13.54 -7.64
C THR A 185 -23.69 -14.05 -6.66
N HIS A 186 -22.40 -13.90 -6.95
CA HIS A 186 -21.35 -14.37 -6.05
C HIS A 186 -21.32 -13.62 -4.71
N VAL A 187 -21.55 -12.29 -4.71
CA VAL A 187 -21.67 -11.51 -3.46
C VAL A 187 -22.89 -11.98 -2.64
N LYS A 188 -24.01 -12.29 -3.31
CA LYS A 188 -25.20 -12.84 -2.65
C LYS A 188 -24.92 -14.19 -1.99
N GLU A 189 -24.27 -15.11 -2.71
CA GLU A 189 -23.90 -16.43 -2.19
C GLU A 189 -22.88 -16.33 -1.04
N LEU A 190 -21.88 -15.46 -1.18
CA LEU A 190 -20.89 -15.19 -0.14
C LEU A 190 -21.55 -14.67 1.15
N ARG A 191 -22.48 -13.71 1.05
CA ARG A 191 -23.26 -13.22 2.21
C ARG A 191 -24.09 -14.33 2.84
N TYR A 192 -24.73 -15.17 2.03
CA TYR A 192 -25.52 -16.29 2.53
C TYR A 192 -24.65 -17.25 3.36
N LYS A 193 -23.47 -17.61 2.83
CA LYS A 193 -22.51 -18.47 3.51
C LYS A 193 -21.97 -17.84 4.80
N LEU A 194 -21.57 -16.57 4.76
CA LEU A 194 -21.13 -15.82 5.95
C LEU A 194 -22.21 -15.76 7.04
N LYS A 195 -23.46 -15.52 6.64
CA LYS A 195 -24.59 -15.52 7.57
C LYS A 195 -24.81 -16.90 8.20
N ALA A 196 -24.63 -17.98 7.45
CA ALA A 196 -24.77 -19.34 7.96
C ALA A 196 -23.73 -19.68 9.05
N THR A 197 -22.55 -19.05 9.03
CA THR A 197 -21.55 -19.21 10.10
C THR A 197 -21.81 -18.32 11.32
N GLY A 198 -22.83 -17.46 11.30
CA GLY A 198 -23.16 -16.54 12.39
C GLY A 198 -22.61 -15.13 12.20
N ALA A 199 -22.07 -14.80 11.02
CA ALA A 199 -21.66 -13.44 10.70
C ALA A 199 -22.88 -12.52 10.46
N PRO A 200 -22.72 -11.20 10.66
CA PRO A 200 -23.71 -10.22 10.24
C PRO A 200 -24.08 -10.41 8.77
N GLY A 201 -25.39 -10.45 8.48
CA GLY A 201 -25.87 -10.67 7.10
C GLY A 201 -25.50 -9.53 6.12
N ASP A 202 -25.09 -8.39 6.66
CA ASP A 202 -24.63 -7.20 5.96
C ASP A 202 -23.13 -6.94 6.16
N LEU A 203 -22.34 -7.93 6.61
CA LEU A 203 -20.89 -7.80 6.79
C LEU A 203 -20.19 -7.29 5.53
N ILE A 204 -20.63 -7.77 4.36
CA ILE A 204 -20.40 -7.09 3.08
C ILE A 204 -21.64 -6.25 2.84
N GLU A 205 -21.58 -4.92 2.94
CA GLU A 205 -22.74 -4.06 2.73
C GLU A 205 -22.86 -3.60 1.27
N THR A 206 -24.08 -3.29 0.84
CA THR A 206 -24.33 -2.70 -0.48
C THR A 206 -24.35 -1.19 -0.33
N VAL A 207 -23.44 -0.49 -1.01
CA VAL A 207 -23.50 0.96 -1.17
C VAL A 207 -24.30 1.25 -2.43
N TYR A 208 -25.57 1.63 -2.26
CA TYR A 208 -26.52 1.82 -3.36
C TYR A 208 -25.97 2.78 -4.41
N GLY A 209 -26.04 2.36 -5.69
CA GLY A 209 -25.53 3.11 -6.83
C GLY A 209 -24.02 3.07 -7.04
N ILE A 210 -23.24 2.54 -6.08
CA ILE A 210 -21.76 2.61 -6.10
C ILE A 210 -21.13 1.22 -6.10
N GLY A 211 -21.61 0.28 -5.28
CA GLY A 211 -21.05 -1.08 -5.23
C GLY A 211 -21.12 -1.75 -3.87
N TYR A 212 -20.03 -2.40 -3.48
CA TYR A 212 -19.94 -3.22 -2.27
C TYR A 212 -18.71 -2.85 -1.43
N ARG A 213 -18.80 -2.98 -0.10
CA ARG A 213 -17.65 -2.87 0.83
C ARG A 213 -17.84 -3.74 2.07
N LEU A 214 -16.77 -3.93 2.84
CA LEU A 214 -16.89 -4.46 4.21
C LEU A 214 -17.47 -3.38 5.14
N LYS A 215 -18.51 -3.76 5.88
CA LYS A 215 -19.19 -2.90 6.86
C LYS A 215 -18.31 -2.69 8.09
N GLU A 216 -18.29 -1.45 8.58
CA GLU A 216 -17.61 -1.07 9.82
C GLU A 216 -18.32 -1.69 11.03
N LEU A 217 -17.55 -2.30 11.94
CA LEU A 217 -18.09 -2.94 13.13
C LEU A 217 -18.39 -1.87 14.19
N GLU A 218 -19.67 -1.65 14.48
CA GLU A 218 -20.10 -0.74 15.55
C GLU A 218 -19.59 -1.29 16.90
N THR A 219 -18.67 -0.57 17.53
CA THR A 219 -18.27 -0.80 18.93
C THR A 219 -19.07 0.16 19.82
N ILE A 220 -19.86 -0.39 20.76
CA ILE A 220 -20.61 0.32 21.82
C ILE A 220 -19.85 0.07 23.15
N PRO A 221 -19.76 1.05 24.09
CA PRO A 221 -18.48 1.58 24.53
C PRO A 221 -18.04 1.20 25.95
N SER A 222 -16.83 1.67 26.27
CA SER A 222 -16.17 1.83 27.57
C SER A 222 -15.54 0.59 28.20
N PHE A 223 -14.21 0.50 28.05
CA PHE A 223 -13.35 0.25 29.20
C PHE A 223 -12.10 1.12 29.08
N GLN A 224 -11.76 1.76 30.19
CA GLN A 224 -10.68 2.73 30.34
C GLN A 224 -9.35 2.12 29.90
N ILE A 225 -8.69 2.75 28.92
CA ILE A 225 -7.27 2.50 28.66
C ILE A 225 -6.55 3.81 28.94
N THR A 226 -5.64 3.69 29.89
CA THR A 226 -4.69 4.69 30.35
C THR A 226 -3.91 5.30 29.19
N GLU A 227 -3.73 6.61 29.29
CA GLU A 227 -2.88 7.49 28.50
C GLU A 227 -1.50 6.83 28.26
N ASP A 228 -1.13 6.61 26.98
CA ASP A 228 0.25 6.69 26.43
C ASP A 228 0.47 5.99 25.07
N ALA A 229 -0.56 5.41 24.43
CA ALA A 229 -0.39 4.79 23.10
C ALA A 229 -1.28 5.36 21.98
N GLY A 230 -2.01 6.44 22.26
CA GLY A 230 -3.02 6.99 21.34
C GLY A 230 -2.54 8.06 20.37
N GLU A 231 -1.39 8.70 20.61
CA GLU A 231 -1.06 9.94 19.88
C GLU A 231 -0.44 9.71 18.49
N ILE A 232 0.23 8.59 18.24
CA ILE A 232 0.97 8.39 16.97
C ILE A 232 0.05 7.94 15.81
N ILE A 233 -0.98 7.12 16.09
CA ILE A 233 -1.91 6.62 15.05
C ILE A 233 -2.95 7.69 14.66
N GLN A 234 -3.22 8.66 15.55
CA GLN A 234 -4.25 9.68 15.32
C GLN A 234 -3.73 10.89 14.53
N GLN A 235 -2.42 11.16 14.54
CA GLN A 235 -1.82 12.33 13.87
C GLN A 235 -1.60 12.14 12.35
N GLN A 236 -1.11 10.97 11.90
CA GLN A 236 -0.95 10.68 10.45
C GLN A 236 -2.29 10.53 9.72
N THR A 237 -3.33 10.06 10.42
CA THR A 237 -4.70 9.95 9.88
C THR A 237 -5.36 11.33 9.72
N LEU A 238 -4.98 12.33 10.54
CA LEU A 238 -5.54 13.68 10.47
C LEU A 238 -4.96 14.51 9.33
N ALA A 239 -3.67 14.33 8.99
CA ALA A 239 -3.01 15.08 7.91
C ALA A 239 -3.58 14.73 6.51
N ALA A 240 -3.78 13.45 6.22
CA ALA A 240 -4.39 12.99 4.97
C ALA A 240 -5.87 13.40 4.84
N VAL A 241 -6.63 13.38 5.93
CA VAL A 241 -8.02 13.86 5.98
C VAL A 241 -8.09 15.38 5.79
N THR A 242 -7.12 16.12 6.30
CA THR A 242 -7.03 17.59 6.17
C THR A 242 -6.71 18.04 4.74
N GLU A 243 -5.84 17.31 4.05
CA GLU A 243 -5.48 17.58 2.65
C GLU A 243 -6.65 17.32 1.68
N ILE A 244 -7.40 16.24 1.93
CA ILE A 244 -8.62 15.92 1.18
C ILE A 244 -9.72 16.94 1.52
N TRP A 245 -9.86 17.36 2.79
CA TRP A 245 -10.79 18.40 3.20
C TRP A 245 -10.56 19.72 2.45
N LYS A 246 -9.31 20.16 2.30
CA LYS A 246 -8.92 21.39 1.56
C LYS A 246 -9.31 21.33 0.07
N ARG A 247 -9.21 20.15 -0.57
CA ARG A 247 -9.64 19.93 -1.96
C ARG A 247 -11.16 19.91 -2.13
N PHE A 248 -11.88 19.42 -1.12
CA PHE A 248 -13.34 19.37 -1.13
C PHE A 248 -14.00 20.69 -0.69
N GLN A 249 -13.26 21.59 -0.03
CA GLN A 249 -13.79 22.85 0.50
C GLN A 249 -14.38 23.77 -0.58
N SER A 250 -13.74 23.89 -1.75
CA SER A 250 -14.29 24.69 -2.87
C SER A 250 -15.67 24.18 -3.29
N ARG A 251 -15.78 22.86 -3.46
CA ARG A 251 -17.02 22.19 -3.85
C ARG A 251 -18.10 22.31 -2.76
N ILE A 252 -17.74 22.15 -1.49
CA ILE A 252 -18.67 22.31 -0.37
C ILE A 252 -19.22 23.74 -0.32
N ASN A 253 -18.39 24.75 -0.56
CA ASN A 253 -18.82 26.14 -0.63
C ASN A 253 -19.78 26.38 -1.80
N GLU A 254 -19.48 25.86 -3.00
CA GLU A 254 -20.38 25.94 -4.16
C GLU A 254 -21.74 25.27 -3.87
N GLN A 255 -21.73 24.14 -3.18
CA GLN A 255 -22.97 23.44 -2.79
C GLN A 255 -23.78 24.24 -1.77
N ILE A 256 -23.13 24.89 -0.80
CA ILE A 256 -23.79 25.78 0.17
C ILE A 256 -24.36 27.02 -0.52
N GLU A 257 -23.68 27.58 -1.53
CA GLU A 257 -24.21 28.71 -2.32
C GLU A 257 -25.51 28.33 -3.05
N VAL A 258 -25.62 27.10 -3.56
CA VAL A 258 -26.88 26.61 -4.17
C VAL A 258 -28.01 26.55 -3.12
N LEU A 259 -27.71 26.14 -1.88
CA LEU A 259 -28.69 26.15 -0.78
C LEU A 259 -29.11 27.57 -0.41
N GLU A 260 -28.17 28.52 -0.38
CA GLU A 260 -28.43 29.94 -0.11
C GLU A 260 -29.30 30.56 -1.21
N GLN A 261 -28.99 30.31 -2.48
CA GLN A 261 -29.78 30.78 -3.62
C GLN A 261 -31.21 30.24 -3.58
N ALA A 262 -31.40 28.94 -3.29
CA ALA A 262 -32.72 28.34 -3.15
C ALA A 262 -33.51 28.95 -1.98
N THR A 263 -32.83 29.21 -0.86
CA THR A 263 -33.44 29.86 0.31
C THR A 263 -33.86 31.29 0.01
N GLN A 264 -33.02 32.05 -0.70
CA GLN A 264 -33.31 33.44 -1.07
C GLN A 264 -34.45 33.54 -2.09
N ALA A 265 -34.52 32.62 -3.05
CA ALA A 265 -35.64 32.52 -3.98
C ALA A 265 -36.97 32.24 -3.27
N LEU A 266 -36.95 31.42 -2.21
CA LEU A 266 -38.12 31.16 -1.36
C LEU A 266 -38.52 32.38 -0.51
N LEU A 267 -37.55 33.16 -0.01
CA LEU A 267 -37.80 34.40 0.75
C LEU A 267 -38.38 35.53 -0.13
N GLN A 268 -38.06 35.56 -1.42
CA GLN A 268 -38.59 36.56 -2.36
C GLN A 268 -39.91 36.12 -3.01
N GLU A 269 -40.54 35.03 -2.55
CA GLU A 269 -41.78 34.46 -3.10
C GLU A 269 -41.68 34.07 -4.60
N PHE A 270 -40.47 33.79 -5.11
CA PHE A 270 -40.23 33.27 -6.45
C PHE A 270 -39.77 31.80 -6.38
N PRO A 271 -40.67 30.84 -6.10
CA PRO A 271 -40.30 29.44 -5.94
C PRO A 271 -39.86 28.84 -7.28
N ASP A 272 -38.55 28.76 -7.50
CA ASP A 272 -37.97 27.98 -8.58
C ASP A 272 -37.87 26.51 -8.17
N ARG A 273 -38.72 25.70 -8.80
CA ARG A 273 -38.78 24.25 -8.56
C ARG A 273 -37.48 23.54 -8.95
N GLN A 274 -36.81 23.96 -10.01
CA GLN A 274 -35.55 23.35 -10.45
C GLN A 274 -34.43 23.67 -9.47
N LEU A 275 -34.35 24.93 -9.02
CA LEU A 275 -33.38 25.34 -8.02
C LEU A 275 -33.60 24.63 -6.67
N ARG A 276 -34.86 24.38 -6.30
CA ARG A 276 -35.22 23.62 -5.09
C ARG A 276 -34.81 22.14 -5.18
N GLU A 277 -35.14 21.47 -6.29
CA GLU A 277 -34.77 20.06 -6.49
C GLU A 277 -33.23 19.92 -6.53
N LYS A 278 -32.53 20.90 -7.09
CA LYS A 278 -31.06 20.98 -7.03
C LYS A 278 -30.56 21.16 -5.59
N ALA A 279 -31.14 22.08 -4.83
CA ALA A 279 -30.78 22.29 -3.43
C ALA A 279 -31.01 21.03 -2.57
N GLU A 280 -32.07 20.26 -2.83
CA GLU A 280 -32.31 18.99 -2.14
C GLU A 280 -31.16 17.98 -2.41
N GLN A 281 -30.76 17.84 -3.68
CA GLN A 281 -29.66 16.96 -4.07
C GLN A 281 -28.31 17.41 -3.48
N GLU A 282 -28.05 18.71 -3.43
CA GLU A 282 -26.83 19.24 -2.83
C GLU A 282 -26.84 19.05 -1.30
N ALA A 283 -27.97 19.22 -0.63
CA ALA A 283 -28.10 18.94 0.81
C ALA A 283 -27.85 17.46 1.13
N HIS A 284 -28.39 16.54 0.31
CA HIS A 284 -28.12 15.10 0.42
C HIS A 284 -26.63 14.78 0.22
N THR A 285 -26.02 15.38 -0.80
CA THR A 285 -24.60 15.17 -1.11
C THR A 285 -23.70 15.72 0.01
N LEU A 286 -24.02 16.91 0.54
CA LEU A 286 -23.34 17.52 1.68
C LEU A 286 -23.47 16.67 2.95
N ALA A 287 -24.64 16.13 3.22
CA ALA A 287 -24.87 15.23 4.36
C ALA A 287 -23.94 14.01 4.31
N GLY A 288 -23.75 13.41 3.13
CA GLY A 288 -22.84 12.29 2.92
C GLY A 288 -21.37 12.68 3.00
N ALA A 289 -20.97 13.76 2.32
CA ALA A 289 -19.60 14.22 2.27
C ALA A 289 -19.09 14.67 3.66
N LEU A 290 -19.83 15.52 4.36
CA LEU A 290 -19.46 16.03 5.69
C LEU A 290 -19.39 14.91 6.74
N GLY A 291 -20.23 13.88 6.61
CA GLY A 291 -20.17 12.71 7.47
C GLY A 291 -18.90 11.88 7.28
N THR A 292 -18.40 11.81 6.04
CA THR A 292 -17.18 11.07 5.68
C THR A 292 -15.91 11.73 6.23
N PHE A 293 -15.92 13.07 6.39
CA PHE A 293 -14.82 13.85 6.98
C PHE A 293 -14.92 14.01 8.51
N GLY A 294 -15.85 13.33 9.17
CA GLY A 294 -16.03 13.40 10.63
C GLY A 294 -16.70 14.68 11.13
N LEU A 295 -17.21 15.55 10.25
CA LEU A 295 -17.97 16.75 10.60
C LEU A 295 -19.42 16.41 10.90
N THR A 296 -19.61 15.69 11.99
CA THR A 296 -20.90 15.13 12.43
C THR A 296 -21.99 16.19 12.55
N LYS A 297 -21.66 17.36 13.09
CA LYS A 297 -22.61 18.49 13.22
C LYS A 297 -22.99 19.10 11.88
N GLY A 298 -22.04 19.26 10.95
CA GLY A 298 -22.30 19.71 9.58
C GLY A 298 -23.17 18.72 8.80
N SER A 299 -22.88 17.42 8.90
CA SER A 299 -23.69 16.36 8.30
C SER A 299 -25.14 16.36 8.83
N GLN A 300 -25.33 16.54 10.13
CA GLN A 300 -26.66 16.63 10.73
C GLN A 300 -27.44 17.87 10.28
N LEU A 301 -26.76 19.02 10.12
CA LEU A 301 -27.38 20.24 9.61
C LEU A 301 -27.81 20.06 8.14
N ALA A 302 -26.96 19.48 7.30
CA ALA A 302 -27.28 19.17 5.90
C ALA A 302 -28.45 18.18 5.77
N ARG A 303 -28.54 17.14 6.60
CA ARG A 303 -29.70 16.23 6.64
C ARG A 303 -31.00 16.91 7.04
N LYS A 304 -30.95 17.87 7.98
CA LYS A 304 -32.14 18.65 8.38
C LYS A 304 -32.60 19.58 7.25
N ILE A 305 -31.66 20.15 6.50
CA ILE A 305 -31.93 20.97 5.31
C ILE A 305 -32.58 20.10 4.22
N GLU A 306 -32.00 18.95 3.92
CA GLU A 306 -32.55 17.96 2.98
C GLU A 306 -33.99 17.58 3.35
N GLN A 307 -34.25 17.21 4.61
CA GLN A 307 -35.58 16.85 5.09
C GLN A 307 -36.59 17.98 4.94
N LEU A 308 -36.21 19.23 5.22
CA LEU A 308 -37.10 20.38 5.02
C LEU A 308 -37.38 20.64 3.55
N LEU A 309 -36.38 20.46 2.67
CA LEU A 309 -36.54 20.61 1.22
C LEU A 309 -37.41 19.50 0.62
N GLN A 310 -37.40 18.30 1.20
CA GLN A 310 -38.18 17.14 0.74
C GLN A 310 -39.65 17.14 1.24
N ALA A 311 -39.91 17.71 2.42
CA ALA A 311 -41.14 17.42 3.17
C ALA A 311 -42.44 18.09 2.66
N ASP A 312 -42.43 19.11 1.78
CA ASP A 312 -43.71 19.79 1.46
C ASP A 312 -43.76 20.63 0.17
N ARG A 313 -44.87 20.63 -0.57
CA ARG A 313 -45.03 21.51 -1.75
C ARG A 313 -45.38 22.97 -1.39
N PHE A 314 -45.83 23.22 -0.16
CA PHE A 314 -46.17 24.55 0.34
C PHE A 314 -45.16 25.05 1.38
N TRP A 315 -44.55 26.21 1.11
CA TRP A 315 -43.59 26.87 1.99
C TRP A 315 -44.28 27.97 2.77
N GLU A 316 -44.46 27.75 4.07
CA GLU A 316 -44.90 28.78 5.00
C GLU A 316 -43.69 29.62 5.47
N ASP A 317 -43.90 30.90 5.79
CA ASP A 317 -42.85 31.83 6.26
C ASP A 317 -41.99 31.23 7.37
N LYS A 318 -42.62 30.48 8.31
CA LYS A 318 -41.92 29.81 9.41
C LYS A 318 -40.92 28.75 8.92
N LYS A 319 -41.24 28.00 7.88
CA LYS A 319 -40.36 26.97 7.30
C LYS A 319 -39.22 27.60 6.52
N VAL A 320 -39.47 28.70 5.80
CA VAL A 320 -38.43 29.43 5.07
C VAL A 320 -37.42 30.05 6.04
N ILE A 321 -37.89 30.67 7.12
CA ILE A 321 -37.02 31.19 8.20
C ILE A 321 -36.21 30.07 8.86
N GLN A 322 -36.82 28.90 9.06
CA GLN A 322 -36.12 27.73 9.61
C GLN A 322 -35.03 27.20 8.67
N LEU A 323 -35.31 27.15 7.36
CA LEU A 323 -34.35 26.77 6.33
C LEU A 323 -33.16 27.74 6.30
N GLU A 324 -33.42 29.05 6.29
CA GLU A 324 -32.38 30.09 6.32
C GLU A 324 -31.47 29.95 7.55
N LYS A 325 -32.07 29.71 8.72
CA LYS A 325 -31.31 29.50 9.96
C LYS A 325 -30.40 28.26 9.88
N LEU A 326 -30.88 27.17 9.28
CA LEU A 326 -30.10 25.94 9.14
C LEU A 326 -28.97 26.08 8.12
N VAL A 327 -29.22 26.71 6.97
CA VAL A 327 -28.19 26.98 5.95
C VAL A 327 -27.10 27.89 6.51
N ARG A 328 -27.47 28.95 7.24
CA ARG A 328 -26.50 29.82 7.94
C ARG A 328 -25.69 29.05 8.98
N ALA A 329 -26.35 28.23 9.81
CA ALA A 329 -25.67 27.41 10.80
C ALA A 329 -24.71 26.39 10.16
N LEU A 330 -25.06 25.85 8.99
CA LEU A 330 -24.18 24.97 8.22
C LEU A 330 -22.95 25.73 7.74
N ARG A 331 -23.12 26.93 7.17
CA ARG A 331 -22.00 27.78 6.72
C ARG A 331 -21.05 28.16 7.84
N ASP A 332 -21.58 28.55 8.99
CA ASP A 332 -20.78 28.87 10.18
C ASP A 332 -20.00 27.66 10.70
N GLU A 333 -20.59 26.46 10.63
CA GLU A 333 -19.92 25.22 11.04
C GLU A 333 -18.76 24.87 10.11
N ILE A 334 -18.93 25.03 8.79
CA ILE A 334 -17.87 24.80 7.79
C ILE A 334 -16.75 25.84 7.92
N ALA A 335 -17.09 27.11 8.17
CA ALA A 335 -16.12 28.17 8.41
C ALA A 335 -15.27 27.90 9.67
N ARG A 336 -15.91 27.51 10.80
CA ARG A 336 -15.22 27.12 12.04
C ARG A 336 -14.33 25.90 11.88
N ALA A 337 -14.80 24.88 11.14
CA ALA A 337 -13.99 23.71 10.82
C ALA A 337 -12.71 24.14 10.08
N SER A 338 -12.84 25.09 9.16
CA SER A 338 -11.71 25.65 8.39
C SER A 338 -10.74 26.47 9.25
N GLU A 339 -11.23 27.26 10.21
CA GLU A 339 -10.39 28.04 11.14
C GLU A 339 -9.68 27.18 12.20
N THR A 340 -10.31 26.09 12.63
CA THR A 340 -9.74 25.12 13.58
C THR A 340 -8.59 24.35 12.92
N THR A 341 -8.72 24.03 11.63
CA THR A 341 -7.63 23.45 10.83
C THR A 341 -6.43 24.41 10.74
N VAL A 342 -6.65 25.71 10.50
CA VAL A 342 -5.57 26.71 10.37
C VAL A 342 -4.85 26.97 11.70
N SER A 343 -5.58 27.00 12.82
CA SER A 343 -4.98 27.26 14.15
C SER A 343 -4.21 26.05 14.72
N GLN A 344 -4.54 24.82 14.29
CA GLN A 344 -3.75 23.62 14.61
C GLN A 344 -2.52 23.45 13.69
N THR A 345 -2.43 24.22 12.61
CA THR A 345 -1.28 24.19 11.69
C THR A 345 -0.07 24.98 12.24
N THR A 346 -0.23 25.77 13.30
CA THR A 346 0.83 26.68 13.78
C THR A 346 1.77 26.06 14.83
N MET A 347 1.57 24.80 15.25
CA MET A 347 2.41 24.16 16.28
C MET A 347 3.00 22.79 15.91
N VAL A 348 2.88 22.34 14.65
CA VAL A 348 3.61 21.16 14.15
C VAL A 348 4.34 21.55 12.86
N GLN A 349 5.41 22.32 13.02
CA GLN A 349 6.46 22.34 12.01
C GLN A 349 7.44 21.22 12.38
N ASP A 350 7.70 20.34 11.40
CA ASP A 350 9.01 19.72 11.12
C ASP A 350 9.09 18.19 10.94
N GLU A 351 8.06 17.51 10.39
CA GLU A 351 8.20 16.10 9.95
C GLU A 351 7.42 15.76 8.66
N ARG A 352 7.60 16.50 7.56
CA ARG A 352 7.19 16.02 6.22
C ARG A 352 8.40 15.47 5.48
N SER A 353 8.26 14.27 4.91
CA SER A 353 9.30 13.67 4.06
C SER A 353 9.60 14.60 2.88
N PHE A 354 10.88 14.90 2.65
CA PHE A 354 11.36 15.78 1.60
C PHE A 354 11.98 14.98 0.45
N LEU A 355 11.39 15.10 -0.75
CA LEU A 355 11.83 14.45 -1.99
C LEU A 355 12.55 15.46 -2.90
N LEU A 356 13.74 15.11 -3.36
CA LEU A 356 14.41 15.83 -4.43
C LEU A 356 14.21 15.11 -5.77
N ILE A 357 13.61 15.80 -6.75
CA ILE A 357 13.41 15.34 -8.12
C ILE A 357 14.47 16.01 -9.01
N ALA A 358 15.51 15.27 -9.37
CA ALA A 358 16.62 15.75 -10.18
C ALA A 358 16.46 15.20 -11.62
N ASP A 359 15.79 15.95 -12.50
CA ASP A 359 15.47 15.52 -13.86
C ASP A 359 15.57 16.69 -14.86
N SER A 360 16.11 16.41 -16.05
CA SER A 360 16.27 17.37 -17.14
C SER A 360 14.93 17.68 -17.84
N ASP A 361 14.00 16.71 -17.83
CA ASP A 361 12.64 16.87 -18.33
C ASP A 361 11.76 17.57 -17.28
N ARG A 362 11.69 18.90 -17.43
CA ARG A 362 10.91 19.76 -16.53
C ARG A 362 9.43 19.36 -16.47
N GLN A 363 8.83 18.93 -17.57
CA GLN A 363 7.39 18.63 -17.60
C GLN A 363 7.10 17.33 -16.87
N LEU A 364 7.95 16.31 -17.04
CA LEU A 364 7.86 15.07 -16.29
C LEU A 364 8.14 15.29 -14.79
N ALA A 365 9.15 16.08 -14.46
CA ALA A 365 9.48 16.44 -13.08
C ALA A 365 8.33 17.17 -12.39
N GLU A 366 7.68 18.12 -13.07
CA GLU A 366 6.52 18.85 -12.54
C GLU A 366 5.33 17.91 -12.29
N ASN A 367 5.08 16.95 -13.17
CA ASN A 367 4.01 15.96 -12.96
C ASN A 367 4.27 15.10 -11.70
N ILE A 368 5.52 14.72 -11.46
CA ILE A 368 5.91 13.96 -10.26
C ILE A 368 5.86 14.85 -9.01
N PHE A 369 6.27 16.11 -9.12
CA PHE A 369 6.17 17.10 -8.05
C PHE A 369 4.73 17.32 -7.61
N GLN A 370 3.81 17.55 -8.55
CA GLN A 370 2.39 17.73 -8.26
C GLN A 370 1.76 16.48 -7.64
N GLU A 371 2.16 15.29 -8.10
CA GLU A 371 1.76 14.04 -7.48
C GLU A 371 2.36 13.94 -6.05
N ALA A 372 3.61 14.35 -5.81
CA ALA A 372 4.27 14.26 -4.50
C ALA A 372 3.57 15.15 -3.46
N GLU A 373 3.30 16.39 -3.85
CA GLU A 373 2.49 17.33 -3.05
C GLU A 373 1.10 16.73 -2.79
N SER A 374 0.53 15.98 -3.74
CA SER A 374 -0.76 15.31 -3.55
C SER A 374 -0.76 14.16 -2.56
N TRP A 375 0.42 13.61 -2.25
CA TRP A 375 0.66 12.60 -1.23
C TRP A 375 1.12 13.22 0.11
N GLY A 376 1.13 14.55 0.22
CA GLY A 376 1.59 15.28 1.41
C GLY A 376 3.11 15.24 1.62
N MET A 377 3.86 14.87 0.58
CA MET A 377 5.33 14.87 0.57
C MET A 377 5.81 16.22 0.07
N GLU A 378 6.75 16.83 0.78
CA GLU A 378 7.39 18.06 0.29
C GLU A 378 8.38 17.69 -0.80
N ALA A 379 8.36 18.39 -1.93
CA ALA A 379 9.26 18.11 -3.03
C ALA A 379 10.06 19.34 -3.48
N ALA A 380 11.17 19.11 -4.18
CA ALA A 380 11.88 20.14 -4.91
C ALA A 380 12.36 19.59 -6.25
N ILE A 381 12.41 20.46 -7.27
CA ILE A 381 12.86 20.09 -8.62
C ILE A 381 14.24 20.69 -8.87
N ALA A 382 15.17 19.86 -9.36
CA ALA A 382 16.48 20.26 -9.84
C ALA A 382 16.64 19.88 -11.32
N THR A 383 16.77 20.87 -12.20
CA THR A 383 17.01 20.63 -13.64
C THR A 383 18.50 20.60 -14.00
N SER A 384 19.40 20.59 -13.01
CA SER A 384 20.83 20.36 -13.18
C SER A 384 21.43 19.79 -11.90
N LEU A 385 22.58 19.10 -11.99
CA LEU A 385 23.30 18.59 -10.81
C LEU A 385 23.76 19.72 -9.87
N SER A 386 24.07 20.91 -10.40
CA SER A 386 24.47 22.07 -9.59
C SER A 386 23.33 22.52 -8.68
N ILE A 387 22.12 22.64 -9.24
CA ILE A 387 20.90 22.97 -8.47
C ILE A 387 20.57 21.86 -7.48
N ALA A 388 20.73 20.59 -7.88
CA ALA A 388 20.49 19.45 -6.99
C ALA A 388 21.41 19.48 -5.76
N ARG A 389 22.70 19.81 -5.95
CA ARG A 389 23.67 19.97 -4.85
C ARG A 389 23.31 21.14 -3.94
N GLU A 390 22.95 22.30 -4.51
CA GLU A 390 22.52 23.46 -3.73
C GLU A 390 21.29 23.15 -2.86
N ILE A 391 20.32 22.40 -3.39
CA ILE A 391 19.13 21.99 -2.63
C ILE A 391 19.53 21.05 -1.49
N VAL A 392 20.38 20.05 -1.76
CA VAL A 392 20.85 19.10 -0.74
C VAL A 392 21.62 19.79 0.39
N GLU A 393 22.45 20.79 0.06
CA GLU A 393 23.19 21.59 1.03
C GLU A 393 22.28 22.46 1.90
N ASN A 394 21.25 23.06 1.29
CA ASN A 394 20.30 23.92 2.01
C ASN A 394 19.29 23.12 2.84
N ARG A 395 18.86 21.96 2.34
CA ARG A 395 17.90 21.09 2.99
C ARG A 395 18.13 19.64 2.57
N MET A 396 18.45 18.80 3.54
CA MET A 396 18.75 17.39 3.30
C MET A 396 17.47 16.62 2.90
N PRO A 397 17.40 16.01 1.69
CA PRO A 397 16.25 15.20 1.30
C PRO A 397 16.26 13.83 1.99
N ASN A 398 15.06 13.32 2.25
CA ASN A 398 14.86 11.95 2.72
C ASN A 398 15.05 10.94 1.60
N VAL A 399 14.93 11.37 0.33
CA VAL A 399 15.08 10.53 -0.86
C VAL A 399 15.33 11.40 -2.09
N VAL A 400 16.12 10.88 -3.04
CA VAL A 400 16.39 11.54 -4.32
C VAL A 400 15.91 10.65 -5.47
N LEU A 401 15.14 11.23 -6.39
CA LEU A 401 14.85 10.66 -7.70
C LEU A 401 15.77 11.33 -8.74
N LEU A 402 16.70 10.59 -9.32
CA LEU A 402 17.76 11.12 -10.17
C LEU A 402 17.69 10.58 -11.60
N ASP A 403 17.56 11.47 -12.57
CA ASP A 403 17.85 11.20 -13.97
C ASP A 403 19.38 11.23 -14.19
N PRO A 404 20.00 10.12 -14.59
CA PRO A 404 21.45 10.09 -14.84
C PRO A 404 21.84 10.95 -16.06
N SER A 405 20.89 11.25 -16.96
CA SER A 405 21.09 12.15 -18.10
C SER A 405 20.99 13.65 -17.75
N LEU A 406 20.83 13.99 -16.48
CA LEU A 406 20.84 15.37 -15.97
C LEU A 406 22.19 16.08 -16.16
N SER A 407 23.26 15.35 -16.44
CA SER A 407 24.56 15.91 -16.81
C SER A 407 25.10 15.26 -18.09
N ASP A 408 25.89 16.03 -18.83
CA ASP A 408 26.54 15.56 -20.06
C ASP A 408 27.60 14.47 -19.81
N SER A 409 27.99 14.27 -18.54
CA SER A 409 28.98 13.29 -18.10
C SER A 409 28.36 12.30 -17.12
N SER A 410 28.22 11.04 -17.52
CA SER A 410 27.72 9.98 -16.62
C SER A 410 28.55 9.86 -15.33
N GLU A 411 29.86 10.16 -15.39
CA GLU A 411 30.74 10.18 -14.22
C GLU A 411 30.32 11.22 -13.16
N ASP A 412 29.80 12.37 -13.58
CA ASP A 412 29.36 13.43 -12.67
C ASP A 412 28.06 13.04 -11.94
N SER A 413 27.13 12.40 -12.66
CA SER A 413 25.92 11.81 -12.08
C SER A 413 26.26 10.71 -11.07
N PHE A 414 27.20 9.81 -11.38
CA PHE A 414 27.63 8.75 -10.45
C PHE A 414 28.37 9.27 -9.22
N ARG A 415 29.21 10.28 -9.40
CA ARG A 415 29.88 10.97 -8.28
C ARG A 415 28.84 11.57 -7.33
N PHE A 416 27.78 12.18 -7.87
CA PHE A 416 26.69 12.72 -7.06
C PHE A 416 25.93 11.63 -6.27
N ILE A 417 25.63 10.47 -6.86
CA ILE A 417 25.04 9.33 -6.13
C ILE A 417 25.98 8.87 -5.00
N THR A 418 27.28 8.78 -5.26
CA THR A 418 28.28 8.37 -4.26
C THR A 418 28.35 9.36 -3.10
N GLU A 419 28.23 10.65 -3.37
CA GLU A 419 28.19 11.69 -2.32
C GLU A 419 26.96 11.53 -1.43
N LEU A 420 25.77 11.39 -2.00
CA LEU A 420 24.50 11.24 -1.27
C LEU A 420 24.47 9.98 -0.39
N THR A 421 25.04 8.88 -0.89
CA THR A 421 25.00 7.58 -0.23
C THR A 421 26.08 7.40 0.84
N ARG A 422 27.11 8.26 0.83
CA ARG A 422 28.16 8.33 1.87
C ARG A 422 27.85 9.32 2.99
N GLN A 423 26.85 10.18 2.82
CA GLN A 423 26.38 11.07 3.89
C GLN A 423 25.75 10.27 5.06
N ILE A 424 25.73 10.89 6.23
CA ILE A 424 25.08 10.33 7.43
C ILE A 424 24.05 11.36 7.90
N PRO A 425 22.74 11.03 7.89
CA PRO A 425 22.14 9.77 7.44
C PRO A 425 22.27 9.53 5.93
N ARG A 426 22.26 8.26 5.50
CA ARG A 426 22.37 7.90 4.08
C ARG A 426 21.12 8.34 3.35
N ILE A 427 21.28 9.05 2.23
CA ILE A 427 20.17 9.47 1.40
C ILE A 427 19.94 8.39 0.32
N PRO A 428 18.78 7.71 0.29
CA PRO A 428 18.46 6.75 -0.75
C PRO A 428 18.27 7.47 -2.10
N VAL A 429 18.84 6.90 -3.17
CA VAL A 429 18.79 7.45 -4.53
C VAL A 429 18.15 6.46 -5.49
N LEU A 430 17.00 6.82 -6.05
CA LEU A 430 16.31 6.07 -7.11
C LEU A 430 16.69 6.66 -8.46
N ILE A 431 17.03 5.81 -9.43
CA ILE A 431 17.38 6.24 -10.78
C ILE A 431 16.16 6.24 -11.67
N PHE A 432 15.99 7.30 -12.45
CA PHE A 432 14.83 7.52 -13.32
C PHE A 432 15.27 7.80 -14.75
N SER A 433 15.20 6.79 -15.63
CA SER A 433 15.76 6.88 -16.99
C SER A 433 14.83 6.29 -18.06
N PHE A 434 14.99 6.74 -19.30
CA PHE A 434 14.40 6.11 -20.49
C PHE A 434 15.21 4.90 -20.97
N GLN A 435 16.51 4.86 -20.65
CA GLN A 435 17.41 3.80 -21.11
C GLN A 435 17.40 2.63 -20.13
N ASP A 436 17.17 1.43 -20.66
CA ASP A 436 17.30 0.18 -19.91
C ASP A 436 18.63 -0.49 -20.27
N SER A 437 19.74 0.16 -19.92
CA SER A 437 21.08 -0.35 -20.23
C SER A 437 21.70 -1.04 -19.00
N LEU A 438 22.05 -2.31 -19.15
CA LEU A 438 22.66 -3.12 -18.09
C LEU A 438 23.97 -2.50 -17.55
N LYS A 439 24.76 -1.90 -18.45
CA LYS A 439 26.04 -1.26 -18.10
C LYS A 439 25.85 -0.08 -17.14
N GLU A 440 24.90 0.80 -17.44
CA GLU A 440 24.58 1.97 -16.62
C GLU A 440 23.97 1.55 -15.27
N ARG A 441 23.12 0.52 -15.26
CA ARG A 441 22.55 -0.04 -14.03
C ARG A 441 23.62 -0.59 -13.08
N LEU A 442 24.62 -1.31 -13.61
CA LEU A 442 25.73 -1.82 -12.80
C LEU A 442 26.59 -0.69 -12.21
N GLU A 443 26.78 0.41 -12.94
CA GLU A 443 27.55 1.57 -12.46
C GLU A 443 26.80 2.39 -11.40
N VAL A 444 25.49 2.56 -11.54
CA VAL A 444 24.60 3.16 -10.53
C VAL A 444 24.67 2.40 -9.20
N VAL A 445 24.57 1.07 -9.25
CA VAL A 445 24.54 0.24 -8.05
C VAL A 445 25.90 0.26 -7.34
N ARG A 446 27.01 0.21 -8.09
CA ARG A 446 28.35 0.41 -7.54
C ARG A 446 28.53 1.76 -6.85
N SER A 447 27.77 2.76 -7.29
CA SER A 447 27.78 4.12 -6.74
C SER A 447 26.81 4.30 -5.56
N GLY A 448 26.02 3.28 -5.21
CA GLY A 448 25.14 3.27 -4.04
C GLY A 448 23.65 3.54 -4.32
N GLY A 449 23.22 3.60 -5.58
CA GLY A 449 21.80 3.75 -5.94
C GLY A 449 20.95 2.55 -5.48
N CYS A 450 19.71 2.81 -5.04
CA CYS A 450 18.88 1.83 -4.34
C CYS A 450 17.74 1.22 -5.17
N ALA A 451 17.33 1.85 -6.28
CA ALA A 451 16.31 1.31 -7.20
C ALA A 451 16.41 1.96 -8.60
N PHE A 452 15.82 1.30 -9.61
CA PHE A 452 15.72 1.82 -10.97
C PHE A 452 14.25 1.90 -11.39
N LEU A 453 13.84 3.04 -11.93
CA LEU A 453 12.50 3.34 -12.39
C LEU A 453 12.55 3.79 -13.87
N GLN A 454 11.56 3.38 -14.64
CA GLN A 454 11.44 3.76 -16.04
C GLN A 454 10.62 5.05 -16.16
N LYS A 455 11.06 5.98 -17.00
CA LYS A 455 10.33 7.23 -17.30
C LYS A 455 8.96 7.04 -17.97
N SER A 456 8.64 5.81 -18.41
CA SER A 456 7.32 5.40 -18.89
C SER A 456 6.29 5.15 -17.77
N MET A 457 6.73 5.05 -16.51
CA MET A 457 5.84 4.84 -15.36
C MET A 457 4.97 6.07 -15.09
N LEU A 458 3.76 5.83 -14.58
CA LEU A 458 2.88 6.91 -14.14
C LEU A 458 3.42 7.54 -12.84
N PRO A 459 3.27 8.87 -12.63
CA PRO A 459 3.75 9.55 -11.41
C PRO A 459 3.32 8.89 -10.10
N ALA A 460 2.08 8.42 -10.00
CA ALA A 460 1.58 7.70 -8.83
C ALA A 460 2.31 6.37 -8.55
N GLN A 461 2.79 5.68 -9.59
CA GLN A 461 3.59 4.46 -9.46
C GLN A 461 5.03 4.78 -9.02
N VAL A 462 5.59 5.88 -9.53
CA VAL A 462 6.91 6.40 -9.12
C VAL A 462 6.89 6.73 -7.62
N LEU A 463 5.88 7.44 -7.14
CA LEU A 463 5.76 7.74 -5.70
C LEU A 463 5.51 6.53 -4.83
N LYS A 464 4.75 5.54 -5.31
CA LYS A 464 4.57 4.28 -4.58
C LYS A 464 5.91 3.56 -4.38
N ALA A 465 6.79 3.57 -5.39
CA ALA A 465 8.13 3.00 -5.28
C ALA A 465 9.01 3.82 -4.31
N ILE A 466 8.94 5.15 -4.38
CA ILE A 466 9.64 6.06 -3.44
C ILE A 466 9.19 5.79 -2.00
N ALA A 467 7.88 5.67 -1.75
CA ALA A 467 7.33 5.37 -0.43
C ALA A 467 7.86 4.02 0.11
N GLN A 468 7.91 2.98 -0.72
CA GLN A 468 8.48 1.68 -0.33
C GLN A 468 9.95 1.77 0.09
N VAL A 469 10.74 2.63 -0.56
CA VAL A 469 12.14 2.87 -0.20
C VAL A 469 12.26 3.62 1.12
N LEU A 470 11.43 4.65 1.33
CA LEU A 470 11.39 5.40 2.59
C LEU A 470 11.00 4.51 3.79
N HIS A 471 10.04 3.60 3.62
CA HIS A 471 9.58 2.68 4.67
C HIS A 471 10.57 1.52 4.95
N ARG A 472 11.58 1.28 4.10
CA ARG A 472 12.67 0.35 4.38
C ARG A 472 13.75 0.95 5.29
N GLY A 473 13.68 2.25 5.58
CA GLY A 473 14.65 2.99 6.38
C GLY A 473 14.38 3.03 7.88
N GLU A 474 13.25 2.52 8.37
CA GLU A 474 13.00 2.39 9.81
C GLU A 474 13.60 1.06 10.31
N PRO A 475 14.57 1.08 11.26
CA PRO A 475 15.04 -0.15 11.88
C PRO A 475 13.86 -0.78 12.64
N PRO A 476 13.65 -2.10 12.55
CA PRO A 476 12.60 -2.75 13.32
C PRO A 476 12.94 -2.61 14.80
N ASP A 477 11.92 -2.31 15.61
CA ASP A 477 11.94 -2.23 17.08
C ASP A 477 12.16 -3.65 17.66
N GLY A 478 13.32 -4.22 17.37
CA GLY A 478 13.67 -5.62 17.60
C GLY A 478 13.99 -5.88 19.05
N LYS A 479 13.22 -6.77 19.68
CA LYS A 479 13.52 -7.29 21.02
C LYS A 479 14.47 -8.47 20.88
N VAL A 480 15.69 -8.35 21.40
CA VAL A 480 16.71 -9.40 21.34
C VAL A 480 16.93 -9.99 22.73
N MET A 481 16.72 -11.30 22.87
CA MET A 481 17.04 -12.02 24.11
C MET A 481 18.38 -12.75 23.95
N VAL A 482 19.33 -12.44 24.83
CA VAL A 482 20.67 -13.04 24.82
C VAL A 482 20.78 -14.02 25.99
N VAL A 483 21.01 -15.29 25.66
CA VAL A 483 21.20 -16.37 26.64
C VAL A 483 22.60 -16.91 26.49
N ASP A 484 23.46 -16.51 27.42
CA ASP A 484 24.88 -16.86 27.49
C ASP A 484 25.24 -16.99 28.96
N ASP A 485 26.12 -17.91 29.36
CA ASP A 485 26.50 -18.11 30.76
C ASP A 485 27.61 -17.15 31.22
N ASP A 486 28.28 -16.43 30.30
CA ASP A 486 29.31 -15.44 30.59
C ASP A 486 28.72 -14.02 30.81
N PRO A 487 28.74 -13.48 32.05
CA PRO A 487 28.21 -12.15 32.36
C PRO A 487 28.94 -11.01 31.64
N LYS A 488 30.20 -11.21 31.20
CA LYS A 488 30.96 -10.19 30.47
C LYS A 488 30.48 -10.07 29.02
N ILE A 489 30.21 -11.21 28.36
CA ILE A 489 29.68 -11.22 26.98
C ILE A 489 28.28 -10.59 26.95
N ARG A 490 27.43 -10.87 27.95
CA ARG A 490 26.10 -10.25 28.07
C ARG A 490 26.16 -8.72 28.21
N ALA A 491 27.08 -8.20 29.01
CA ALA A 491 27.27 -6.76 29.19
C ALA A 491 27.78 -6.06 27.91
N ILE A 492 28.70 -6.72 27.19
CA ILE A 492 29.23 -6.23 25.92
C ILE A 492 28.12 -6.19 24.86
N LEU A 493 27.34 -7.26 24.72
CA LEU A 493 26.27 -7.34 23.73
C LEU A 493 25.15 -6.32 23.99
N ARG A 494 24.77 -6.10 25.25
CA ARG A 494 23.83 -5.03 25.59
C ARG A 494 24.34 -3.65 25.15
N THR A 495 25.59 -3.33 25.48
CA THR A 495 26.21 -2.05 25.14
C THR A 495 26.36 -1.83 23.62
N LEU A 496 26.56 -2.90 22.86
CA LEU A 496 26.71 -2.85 21.41
C LEU A 496 25.39 -2.74 20.67
N LEU A 497 24.31 -3.32 21.20
CA LEU A 497 23.04 -3.48 20.48
C LEU A 497 22.00 -2.41 20.85
N GLU A 498 22.01 -1.88 22.08
CA GLU A 498 21.10 -0.80 22.49
C GLU A 498 21.24 0.49 21.65
N PRO A 499 22.44 0.93 21.23
CA PRO A 499 22.60 2.09 20.34
C PRO A 499 21.98 1.92 18.94
N TRP A 500 21.62 0.69 18.56
CA TRP A 500 20.96 0.36 17.29
C TRP A 500 19.43 0.31 17.41
N GLY A 501 18.86 0.75 18.53
CA GLY A 501 17.42 0.76 18.79
C GLY A 501 16.86 -0.59 19.28
N LEU A 502 17.72 -1.57 19.56
CA LEU A 502 17.29 -2.90 20.00
C LEU A 502 17.07 -2.94 21.51
N LYS A 503 15.94 -3.50 21.96
CA LYS A 503 15.70 -3.75 23.39
C LYS A 503 16.31 -5.08 23.79
N VAL A 504 17.39 -5.02 24.60
CA VAL A 504 18.18 -6.20 24.97
C VAL A 504 17.83 -6.69 26.38
N THR A 505 17.30 -7.90 26.48
CA THR A 505 17.06 -8.58 27.77
C THR A 505 18.04 -9.72 27.98
N THR A 506 18.84 -9.62 29.04
CA THR A 506 19.85 -10.62 29.41
C THR A 506 19.31 -11.57 30.47
N LEU A 507 19.56 -12.88 30.31
CA LEU A 507 19.13 -13.89 31.28
C LEU A 507 20.30 -14.35 32.16
N ASP A 508 20.27 -14.03 33.45
CA ASP A 508 21.35 -14.38 34.39
C ASP A 508 21.26 -15.82 34.92
N ASN A 509 20.09 -16.45 34.83
CA ASN A 509 19.87 -17.83 35.26
C ASN A 509 19.14 -18.62 34.15
N PRO A 510 19.83 -19.53 33.45
CA PRO A 510 19.26 -20.33 32.36
C PRO A 510 18.01 -21.12 32.74
N ARG A 511 17.84 -21.44 34.04
CA ARG A 511 16.66 -22.20 34.52
C ARG A 511 15.37 -21.38 34.52
N ARG A 512 15.45 -20.05 34.41
CA ARG A 512 14.30 -19.14 34.32
C ARG A 512 14.01 -18.67 32.89
N PHE A 513 14.60 -19.35 31.91
CA PHE A 513 14.45 -19.04 30.49
C PHE A 513 12.98 -18.93 30.07
N TRP A 514 12.16 -19.91 30.42
CA TRP A 514 10.75 -19.93 30.00
C TRP A 514 9.91 -18.82 30.64
N GLU A 515 10.08 -18.56 31.95
CA GLU A 515 9.42 -17.42 32.62
C GLU A 515 9.83 -16.07 32.01
N THR A 516 11.09 -15.94 31.61
CA THR A 516 11.62 -14.69 31.06
C THR A 516 11.19 -14.50 29.61
N LEU A 517 11.14 -15.59 28.83
CA LEU A 517 10.64 -15.59 27.46
C LEU A 517 9.15 -15.21 27.41
N GLU A 518 8.35 -15.76 28.31
CA GLU A 518 6.91 -15.46 28.42
C GLU A 518 6.65 -14.01 28.87
N ALA A 519 7.50 -13.45 29.74
CA ALA A 519 7.37 -12.07 30.20
C ALA A 519 7.84 -11.03 29.17
N VAL A 520 8.86 -11.34 28.38
CA VAL A 520 9.53 -10.37 27.48
C VAL A 520 8.98 -10.44 26.05
N VAL A 521 8.56 -11.64 25.62
CA VAL A 521 8.07 -11.97 24.26
C VAL A 521 8.96 -11.32 23.20
N PRO A 522 10.24 -11.75 23.09
CA PRO A 522 11.09 -11.31 21.99
C PRO A 522 10.49 -11.81 20.67
N ASN A 523 10.50 -10.96 19.64
CA ASN A 523 9.89 -11.27 18.33
C ASN A 523 10.64 -12.39 17.60
#